data_AF-A0A849R5W2-F1
#
_entry.id   AF-A0A849R5W2-F1
#
_cell.length_a   1.000
_cell.length_b   1.000
_cell.length_c   1.000
_cell.angle_alpha   90.00
_cell.angle_beta   90.00
_cell.angle_gamma   90.00
#
_symmetry.space_group_name_H-M   'P 1'
#
loop_
_entity.id
_entity.type
_entity.pdbx_description
1 polymer ?
#
loop_
_entity_poly.entity_id
_entity_poly.type
_entity_poly.pdbx_seq_one_letter_code
_entity_poly.pdbx_strand_id
1 'polypeptide(L)'
;TAKFVKFTSVYQPEAMHNTMLEWPYAEGLRIDEAIHPLTILAVGMYGNTLPKQNGAPLRLVVPWKYGFKSIKAIVKIELLKSAPLTTWNKYAPNEYGFYANVNPSVPHPRWSQISERQIGSSFFTPRRQTELFNGYGEQVASLYRDMDLVHFF
;
A
#
# COMPACT_ATOMS: atom_id res chain seq x y z
N THR A 1 -21.60 -12.57 0.45
CA THR A 1 -21.34 -11.16 0.83
C THR A 1 -19.99 -10.71 0.30
N ALA A 2 -19.80 -9.43 0.03
CA ALA A 2 -18.49 -8.88 -0.33
C ALA A 2 -17.50 -9.02 0.85
N LYS A 3 -16.23 -9.32 0.54
CA LYS A 3 -15.15 -9.53 1.50
C LYS A 3 -13.90 -8.69 1.20
N PHE A 4 -13.81 -8.12 0.00
CA PHE A 4 -12.66 -7.35 -0.47
C PHE A 4 -13.12 -6.13 -1.25
N VAL A 5 -12.25 -5.13 -1.31
CA VAL A 5 -12.39 -3.93 -2.15
C VAL A 5 -11.24 -3.92 -3.14
N LYS A 6 -11.54 -3.83 -4.44
CA LYS A 6 -10.54 -3.64 -5.51
C LYS A 6 -10.57 -2.21 -5.98
N PHE A 7 -9.39 -1.63 -6.15
CA PHE A 7 -9.16 -0.31 -6.68
C PHE A 7 -8.42 -0.43 -8.02
N THR A 8 -8.78 0.39 -9.00
CA THR A 8 -8.11 0.44 -10.30
C THR A 8 -7.71 1.87 -10.63
N SER A 9 -6.45 2.06 -11.01
CA SER A 9 -5.90 3.34 -11.48
C SER A 9 -6.33 3.62 -12.93
N VAL A 10 -6.28 4.90 -13.30
CA VAL A 10 -6.41 5.31 -14.70
C VAL A 10 -5.37 4.61 -15.60
N TYR A 11 -5.75 4.31 -16.83
CA TYR A 11 -4.87 3.81 -17.88
C TYR A 11 -4.83 4.80 -19.05
N GLN A 12 -3.69 5.45 -19.25
CA GLN A 12 -3.47 6.47 -20.28
C GLN A 12 -2.08 6.28 -20.91
N PRO A 13 -1.88 5.27 -21.78
CA PRO A 13 -0.55 4.88 -22.27
C PRO A 13 0.16 5.99 -23.05
N GLU A 14 -0.56 6.92 -23.68
CA GLU A 14 0.01 8.07 -24.41
C GLU A 14 0.60 9.15 -23.48
N ALA A 15 0.15 9.21 -22.21
CA ALA A 15 0.58 10.22 -21.25
C ALA A 15 1.35 9.63 -20.04
N MET A 16 1.15 8.34 -19.76
CA MET A 16 1.73 7.62 -18.63
C MET A 16 2.58 6.46 -19.14
N HIS A 17 3.85 6.75 -19.41
CA HIS A 17 4.80 5.77 -19.93
C HIS A 17 5.47 4.99 -18.78
N ASN A 18 5.08 3.73 -18.59
CA ASN A 18 5.79 2.78 -17.73
C ASN A 18 5.60 1.37 -18.29
N THR A 19 6.69 0.70 -18.64
CA THR A 19 6.69 -0.64 -19.26
C THR A 19 7.04 -1.77 -18.28
N MET A 20 7.39 -1.45 -17.03
CA MET A 20 7.83 -2.44 -16.04
C MET A 20 6.66 -3.26 -15.50
N LEU A 21 5.51 -2.62 -15.28
CA LEU A 21 4.33 -3.25 -14.68
C LEU A 21 3.23 -3.43 -15.72
N GLU A 22 2.36 -4.41 -15.52
CA GLU A 22 1.15 -4.55 -16.31
C GLU A 22 0.10 -3.53 -15.84
N TRP A 23 -0.41 -2.74 -16.78
CA TRP A 23 -1.38 -1.66 -16.53
C TRP A 23 -2.79 -2.04 -17.00
N PRO A 24 -3.87 -1.50 -16.39
CA PRO A 24 -3.88 -0.52 -15.30
C PRO A 24 -3.33 -1.07 -13.99
N TYR A 25 -2.75 -0.19 -13.17
CA TYR A 25 -2.39 -0.55 -11.80
C TYR A 25 -3.66 -0.86 -11.00
N ALA A 26 -3.64 -1.97 -10.28
CA ALA A 26 -4.75 -2.47 -9.50
C ALA A 26 -4.26 -2.89 -8.10
N GLU A 27 -5.07 -2.56 -7.11
CA GLU A 27 -4.81 -2.92 -5.71
C GLU A 27 -6.07 -3.42 -5.02
N GLY A 28 -5.86 -4.03 -3.86
CA GLY A 28 -6.96 -4.60 -3.08
C GLY A 28 -6.73 -4.52 -1.58
N LEU A 29 -7.83 -4.38 -0.85
CA LEU A 29 -7.89 -4.49 0.60
C LEU A 29 -8.96 -5.50 0.99
N ARG A 30 -8.78 -6.16 2.13
CA ARG A 30 -9.91 -6.83 2.81
C ARG A 30 -10.91 -5.77 3.27
N ILE A 31 -12.19 -6.12 3.32
CA ILE A 31 -13.24 -5.11 3.50
C ILE A 31 -13.15 -4.39 4.85
N ASP A 32 -12.74 -5.08 5.91
CA ASP A 32 -12.46 -4.52 7.24
C ASP A 32 -11.27 -3.55 7.24
N GLU A 33 -10.21 -3.82 6.46
CA GLU A 33 -9.09 -2.89 6.24
C GLU A 33 -9.57 -1.64 5.47
N ALA A 34 -10.43 -1.83 4.47
CA ALA A 34 -10.93 -0.75 3.62
C ALA A 34 -11.85 0.23 4.38
N ILE A 35 -12.59 -0.26 5.39
CA ILE A 35 -13.45 0.56 6.25
C ILE A 35 -12.75 1.03 7.54
N HIS A 36 -11.50 0.64 7.76
CA HIS A 36 -10.78 1.04 8.95
C HIS A 36 -10.59 2.57 8.97
N PRO A 37 -10.77 3.27 10.13
CA PRO A 37 -10.70 4.74 10.19
C PRO A 37 -9.38 5.36 9.71
N LEU A 38 -8.29 4.60 9.73
CA LEU A 38 -6.98 5.05 9.22
C LEU A 38 -6.82 4.88 7.70
N THR A 39 -7.71 4.15 7.03
CA THR A 39 -7.72 4.05 5.56
C THR A 39 -8.47 5.25 5.01
N ILE A 40 -7.78 6.11 4.26
CA ILE A 40 -8.36 7.34 3.72
C ILE A 40 -8.22 7.42 2.20
N LEU A 41 -9.19 8.08 1.59
CA LEU A 41 -9.09 8.60 0.24
C LEU A 41 -8.62 10.05 0.31
N ALA A 42 -7.35 10.28 -0.02
CA ALA A 42 -6.73 11.59 -0.06
C ALA A 42 -7.06 12.31 -1.37
N VAL A 43 -7.44 13.59 -1.26
CA VAL A 43 -7.65 14.52 -2.37
C VAL A 43 -6.72 15.74 -2.31
N GLY A 44 -6.00 15.90 -1.20
CA GLY A 44 -5.05 16.99 -0.98
C GLY A 44 -3.86 16.60 -0.12
N MET A 45 -2.83 17.44 -0.13
CA MET A 45 -1.68 17.38 0.77
C MET A 45 -1.14 18.79 1.04
N TYR A 46 -0.66 19.03 2.27
CA TYR A 46 -0.12 20.34 2.69
C TYR A 46 -1.04 21.53 2.36
N GLY A 47 -2.34 21.40 2.64
CA GLY A 47 -3.35 22.45 2.40
C GLY A 47 -3.75 22.68 0.94
N ASN A 48 -3.21 21.91 -0.01
CA ASN A 48 -3.47 22.06 -1.43
C ASN A 48 -4.07 20.78 -2.03
N THR A 49 -4.64 20.87 -3.24
CA THR A 49 -5.04 19.68 -4.01
C THR A 49 -3.82 18.81 -4.32
N LEU A 50 -4.04 17.49 -4.46
CA LEU A 50 -2.94 16.57 -4.75
C LEU A 50 -2.25 16.96 -6.07
N PRO A 51 -0.91 17.03 -6.08
CA PRO A 51 -0.15 17.08 -7.34
C PRO A 51 -0.27 15.78 -8.14
N LYS A 52 -0.10 15.84 -9.48
CA LYS A 52 -0.18 14.67 -10.37
C LYS A 52 0.75 13.54 -9.95
N GLN A 53 1.99 13.86 -9.57
CA GLN A 53 3.00 12.89 -9.10
C GLN A 53 2.59 12.15 -7.81
N ASN A 54 1.72 12.76 -7.01
CA ASN A 54 1.18 12.17 -5.79
C ASN A 54 -0.10 11.36 -6.02
N GLY A 55 -0.60 11.28 -7.26
CA GLY A 55 -1.75 10.43 -7.61
C GLY A 55 -3.10 11.16 -7.64
N ALA A 56 -3.08 12.45 -7.97
CA ALA A 56 -4.30 13.24 -8.18
C ALA A 56 -5.27 12.60 -9.19
N PRO A 57 -6.59 12.91 -9.10
CA PRO A 57 -7.22 13.73 -8.06
C PRO A 57 -7.54 12.94 -6.78
N LEU A 58 -7.45 11.61 -6.83
CA LEU A 58 -7.90 10.71 -5.77
C LEU A 58 -6.88 9.58 -5.56
N ARG A 59 -6.41 9.44 -4.32
CA ARG A 59 -5.44 8.44 -3.92
C ARG A 59 -5.86 7.71 -2.64
N LEU A 60 -5.61 6.42 -2.57
CA LEU A 60 -5.71 5.65 -1.34
C LEU A 60 -4.47 5.86 -0.46
N VAL A 61 -4.66 5.98 0.84
CA VAL A 61 -3.60 5.98 1.85
C VAL A 61 -3.95 4.97 2.94
N VAL A 62 -3.05 4.01 3.17
CA VAL A 62 -3.18 2.97 4.20
C VAL A 62 -1.89 2.98 5.04
N PRO A 63 -1.86 3.71 6.16
CA PRO A 63 -0.59 4.16 6.75
C PRO A 63 0.23 3.04 7.40
N TRP A 64 -0.37 1.90 7.72
CA TRP A 64 0.31 0.75 8.33
C TRP A 64 0.86 -0.27 7.34
N LYS A 65 0.65 -0.05 6.04
CA LYS A 65 1.07 -0.94 4.94
C LYS A 65 2.19 -0.31 4.12
N TYR A 66 2.94 -1.14 3.40
CA TYR A 66 3.94 -0.65 2.45
C TYR A 66 3.29 0.20 1.34
N GLY A 67 4.04 1.18 0.84
CA GLY A 67 3.50 2.26 0.00
C GLY A 67 2.83 1.81 -1.30
N PHE A 68 3.14 0.62 -1.82
CA PHE A 68 2.51 0.10 -3.04
C PHE A 68 1.03 -0.21 -2.86
N LYS A 69 0.57 -0.47 -1.63
CA LYS A 69 -0.86 -0.64 -1.32
C LYS A 69 -1.66 0.65 -1.47
N SER A 70 -0.99 1.81 -1.41
CA SER A 70 -1.59 3.14 -1.49
C SER A 70 -1.69 3.63 -2.95
N ILE A 71 -2.59 2.99 -3.71
CA ILE A 71 -2.85 3.20 -5.14
C ILE A 71 -3.20 4.66 -5.49
N LYS A 72 -2.69 5.12 -6.63
CA LYS A 72 -2.80 6.49 -7.15
C LYS A 72 -3.85 6.61 -8.26
N ALA A 73 -4.41 7.82 -8.47
CA ALA A 73 -5.26 8.15 -9.60
C ALA A 73 -6.41 7.14 -9.82
N ILE A 74 -7.15 6.87 -8.75
CA ILE A 74 -8.21 5.84 -8.73
C ILE A 74 -9.37 6.28 -9.63
N VAL A 75 -9.81 5.39 -10.51
CA VAL A 75 -10.98 5.58 -11.39
C VAL A 75 -12.08 4.55 -11.16
N LYS A 76 -11.79 3.45 -10.46
CA LYS A 76 -12.77 2.38 -10.18
C LYS A 76 -12.57 1.80 -8.78
N ILE A 77 -13.68 1.58 -8.08
CA ILE A 77 -13.76 0.89 -6.79
C ILE A 77 -14.81 -0.22 -6.92
N GLU A 78 -14.45 -1.46 -6.60
CA GLU A 78 -15.30 -2.64 -6.76
C GLU A 78 -15.35 -3.46 -5.47
N LEU A 79 -16.54 -3.93 -5.08
CA LEU A 79 -16.71 -4.84 -3.95
C LEU A 79 -16.70 -6.29 -4.46
N LEU A 80 -15.77 -7.10 -3.98
CA LEU A 80 -15.52 -8.46 -4.45
C LEU A 80 -15.76 -9.50 -3.36
N LYS A 81 -16.12 -10.73 -3.77
CA LYS A 81 -16.24 -11.88 -2.87
C LYS A 81 -14.90 -12.55 -2.55
N SER A 82 -13.94 -12.48 -3.47
CA SER A 82 -12.61 -13.10 -3.37
C SER A 82 -11.53 -12.03 -3.51
N ALA A 83 -10.34 -12.29 -2.96
CA ALA A 83 -9.22 -11.37 -3.02
C ALA A 83 -8.81 -11.13 -4.49
N PRO A 84 -8.66 -9.88 -4.94
CA PRO A 84 -8.13 -9.58 -6.26
C PRO A 84 -6.61 -9.81 -6.29
N LEU A 85 -6.09 -10.15 -7.47
CA LEU A 85 -4.65 -10.09 -7.72
C LEU A 85 -4.22 -8.61 -7.79
N THR A 86 -3.13 -8.25 -7.12
CA THR A 86 -2.60 -6.87 -7.07
C THR A 86 -1.39 -6.72 -7.97
N THR A 87 -1.11 -5.51 -8.47
CA THR A 87 -0.08 -5.31 -9.52
C THR A 87 1.31 -5.79 -9.11
N TRP A 88 1.79 -5.47 -7.90
CA TRP A 88 3.10 -5.93 -7.45
C TRP A 88 3.14 -7.42 -7.14
N ASN A 89 2.07 -7.99 -6.57
CA ASN A 89 1.97 -9.42 -6.35
C ASN A 89 1.93 -10.20 -7.68
N LYS A 90 1.29 -9.65 -8.72
CA LYS A 90 1.34 -10.22 -10.08
C LYS A 90 2.74 -10.17 -10.67
N TYR A 91 3.44 -9.04 -10.49
CA TYR A 91 4.77 -8.83 -11.05
C TYR A 91 5.85 -9.69 -10.39
N ALA A 92 5.85 -9.77 -9.06
CA ALA A 92 6.82 -10.52 -8.28
C ALA A 92 6.13 -11.15 -7.05
N PRO A 93 5.43 -12.29 -7.22
CA PRO A 93 4.61 -12.91 -6.18
C PRO A 93 5.42 -13.40 -4.97
N ASN A 94 6.71 -13.65 -5.16
CA ASN A 94 7.67 -14.05 -4.12
C ASN A 94 8.24 -12.86 -3.32
N GLU A 95 7.92 -11.62 -3.70
CA GLU A 95 8.45 -10.40 -3.08
C GLU A 95 7.37 -9.54 -2.41
N TYR A 96 6.16 -9.54 -2.97
CA TYR A 96 5.08 -8.66 -2.53
C TYR A 96 3.80 -9.47 -2.31
N GLY A 97 3.40 -9.66 -1.04
CA GLY A 97 2.14 -10.30 -0.69
C GLY A 97 0.93 -9.39 -0.76
N PHE A 98 -0.25 -9.97 -0.54
CA PHE A 98 -1.52 -9.25 -0.59
C PHE A 98 -1.67 -8.26 0.56
N TYR A 99 -1.37 -8.65 1.81
CA TYR A 99 -1.61 -7.79 2.97
C TYR A 99 -0.56 -6.71 3.12
N ALA A 100 0.72 -7.05 2.94
CA ALA A 100 1.83 -6.10 2.90
C ALA A 100 1.82 -5.07 4.04
N ASN A 101 1.54 -5.54 5.26
CA ASN A 101 1.70 -4.70 6.45
C ASN A 101 3.19 -4.32 6.59
N VAL A 102 3.50 -3.24 7.29
CA VAL A 102 4.91 -2.95 7.62
C VAL A 102 5.33 -3.84 8.77
N ASN A 103 6.40 -4.63 8.60
CA ASN A 103 6.90 -5.54 9.64
C ASN A 103 8.43 -5.65 9.56
N PRO A 104 9.18 -5.15 10.56
CA PRO A 104 10.63 -5.22 10.58
C PRO A 104 11.19 -6.63 10.69
N SER A 105 10.42 -7.59 11.21
CA SER A 105 10.83 -8.98 11.42
C SER A 105 10.73 -9.83 10.16
N VAL A 106 10.07 -9.35 9.10
CA VAL A 106 9.94 -10.05 7.82
C VAL A 106 10.76 -9.31 6.77
N PRO A 107 11.93 -9.83 6.38
CA PRO A 107 12.76 -9.18 5.36
C PRO A 107 12.13 -9.31 3.98
N HIS A 108 12.43 -8.36 3.10
CA HIS A 108 12.21 -8.54 1.68
C HIS A 108 13.29 -9.50 1.13
N PRO A 109 13.03 -10.32 0.09
CA PRO A 109 14.02 -11.28 -0.43
C PRO A 109 15.38 -10.68 -0.81
N ARG A 110 15.41 -9.37 -1.10
CA ARG A 110 16.61 -8.63 -1.54
C ARG A 110 17.19 -7.68 -0.50
N TRP A 111 16.50 -7.38 0.61
CA TRP A 111 16.98 -6.44 1.62
C TRP A 111 16.27 -6.59 2.97
N SER A 112 16.93 -6.13 4.04
CA SER A 112 16.34 -6.06 5.37
C SER A 112 15.32 -4.93 5.50
N GLN A 113 14.20 -5.21 6.17
CA GLN A 113 13.16 -4.22 6.53
C GLN A 113 13.32 -3.69 7.96
N ILE A 114 14.36 -4.10 8.69
CA ILE A 114 14.59 -3.75 10.11
C ILE A 114 14.78 -2.24 10.30
N SER A 115 15.40 -1.57 9.33
CA SER A 115 15.63 -0.12 9.38
C SER A 115 15.22 0.57 8.09
N GLU A 116 14.93 1.86 8.19
CA GLU A 116 14.48 2.70 7.09
C GLU A 116 15.19 4.05 7.07
N ARG A 117 15.16 4.70 5.91
CA ARG A 117 15.72 6.04 5.71
C ARG A 117 14.59 7.05 5.70
N GLN A 118 14.61 7.99 6.63
CA GLN A 118 13.68 9.11 6.63
C GLN A 118 14.02 10.07 5.47
N ILE A 119 13.02 10.39 4.64
CA ILE A 119 13.19 11.34 3.55
C ILE A 119 13.10 12.76 4.12
N GLY A 120 14.02 13.63 3.71
CA GLY A 120 14.13 15.02 4.21
C GLY A 120 15.16 15.22 5.32
N SER A 121 15.77 14.14 5.84
CA SER A 121 16.92 14.22 6.75
C SER A 121 18.24 14.44 5.98
N SER A 122 19.27 14.92 6.68
CA SER A 122 20.62 15.06 6.12
C SER A 122 21.16 13.72 5.61
N PHE A 123 22.09 13.75 4.65
CA PHE A 123 22.75 12.54 4.13
C PHE A 123 23.47 11.75 5.22
N PHE A 124 23.98 12.44 6.24
CA PHE A 124 24.67 11.84 7.38
C PHE A 124 23.74 11.38 8.51
N THR A 125 22.43 11.62 8.40
CA THR A 125 21.47 11.14 9.39
C THR A 125 21.40 9.61 9.34
N PRO A 126 21.66 8.90 10.45
CA PRO A 126 21.54 7.45 10.50
C PRO A 126 20.13 6.98 10.13
N ARG A 127 20.03 5.74 9.64
CA ARG A 127 18.73 5.07 9.46
C ARG A 127 18.05 4.89 10.82
N ARG A 128 16.71 4.96 10.84
CA ARG A 128 15.91 4.66 12.03
C ARG A 128 15.39 3.23 11.97
N GLN A 129 15.05 2.66 13.12
CA GLN A 129 14.38 1.36 13.18
C GLN A 129 12.97 1.46 12.62
N THR A 130 12.57 0.48 11.82
CA THR A 130 11.22 0.39 11.26
C THR A 130 10.27 -0.11 12.34
N GLU A 131 9.14 0.57 12.53
CA GLU A 131 8.14 0.20 13.52
C GLU A 131 7.14 -0.81 12.93
N LEU A 132 6.72 -1.79 13.74
CA LEU A 132 5.66 -2.73 13.35
C LEU A 132 4.37 -1.94 13.05
N PHE A 133 3.68 -2.30 11.97
CA PHE A 133 2.52 -1.56 11.46
C PHE A 133 2.81 -0.07 11.22
N ASN A 134 4.07 0.28 10.97
CA ASN A 134 4.52 1.67 10.77
C ASN A 134 4.16 2.59 11.95
N GLY A 135 4.15 2.05 13.18
CA GLY A 135 3.82 2.78 14.41
C GLY A 135 2.32 2.76 14.76
N TYR A 136 1.45 2.16 13.94
CA TYR A 136 0.00 2.12 14.18
C TYR A 136 -0.48 0.82 14.86
N GLY A 137 0.41 0.12 15.56
CA GLY A 137 0.13 -1.21 16.11
C GLY A 137 -1.07 -1.23 17.07
N GLU A 138 -1.20 -0.23 17.94
CA GLU A 138 -2.31 -0.13 18.90
C GLU A 138 -3.67 -0.03 18.21
N GLN A 139 -3.72 0.58 17.02
CA GLN A 139 -4.94 0.79 16.27
C GLN A 139 -5.29 -0.41 15.38
N VAL A 140 -4.29 -1.02 14.71
CA VAL A 140 -4.56 -1.99 13.63
C VAL A 140 -4.27 -3.44 13.98
N ALA A 141 -3.51 -3.74 15.04
CA ALA A 141 -3.12 -5.13 15.36
C ALA A 141 -4.33 -6.04 15.54
N SER A 142 -5.45 -5.48 16.03
CA SER A 142 -6.70 -6.20 16.24
C SER A 142 -7.27 -6.85 14.96
N LEU A 143 -7.02 -6.27 13.78
CA LEU A 143 -7.47 -6.77 12.48
C LEU A 143 -6.77 -8.07 12.05
N TYR A 144 -5.64 -8.40 12.69
CA TYR A 144 -4.74 -9.46 12.25
C TYR A 144 -4.44 -10.51 13.32
N ARG A 145 -5.09 -10.47 14.48
CA ARG A 145 -4.79 -11.36 15.63
C ARG A 145 -4.83 -12.84 15.30
N ASP A 146 -5.73 -13.25 14.41
CA ASP A 146 -5.93 -14.66 14.05
C ASP A 146 -5.21 -15.04 12.75
N MET A 147 -4.22 -14.25 12.34
CA MET A 147 -3.48 -14.46 11.11
C MET A 147 -2.00 -14.75 11.36
N ASP A 148 -1.43 -15.64 10.56
CA ASP A 148 0.02 -15.82 10.49
C ASP A 148 0.66 -14.61 9.79
N LEU A 149 1.16 -13.68 10.61
CA LEU A 149 1.84 -12.46 10.16
C LEU A 149 3.25 -12.70 9.58
N VAL A 150 3.67 -13.94 9.37
CA VAL A 150 4.87 -14.27 8.59
C VAL A 150 4.46 -14.81 7.22
N HIS A 151 3.42 -15.64 7.18
CA HIS A 151 2.93 -16.25 5.93
C HIS A 151 2.11 -15.30 5.04
N PHE A 152 1.45 -14.30 5.62
CA PHE A 152 0.56 -13.38 4.91
C PHE A 152 1.23 -12.08 4.42
N PHE A 153 2.56 -11.99 4.45
CA PHE A 153 3.34 -10.83 4.01
C PHE A 153 3.86 -10.93 2.58
#